data_AF-T1KRN0-F1
#
_entry.id   AF-T1KRN0-F1
#
_cell.length_a   1.000
_cell.length_b   1.000
_cell.length_c   1.000
_cell.angle_alpha   90.00
_cell.angle_beta   90.00
_cell.angle_gamma   90.00
#
_symmetry.space_group_name_H-M   'P 1'
#
loop_
_entity.id
_entity.type
_entity.pdbx_description
1 polymer ?
#
loop_
_entity_poly.entity_id
_entity_poly.type
_entity_poly.pdbx_seq_one_letter_code
_entity_poly.pdbx_strand_id
1 'polypeptide(L)' 'MVNNRSSKDPCKKYACLIQTCLKSNNFNEEACAYAIDDMKDCCRTWNFRSDCCDGFLRELGFKSQNQ' A
#
# COMPACT_ATOMS: atom_id res chain seq x y z
N MET A 1 -9.73 -18.12 3.33
CA MET A 1 -8.84 -17.67 2.25
C MET A 1 -9.63 -16.76 1.32
N VAL A 2 -9.41 -15.45 1.40
CA VAL A 2 -10.27 -14.42 0.78
C VAL A 2 -10.24 -14.54 -0.74
N ASN A 3 -11.43 -14.60 -1.34
CA ASN A 3 -11.67 -14.88 -2.76
C ASN A 3 -11.27 -13.68 -3.63
N ASN A 4 -10.10 -13.78 -4.25
CA ASN A 4 -9.56 -12.81 -5.19
C ASN A 4 -10.11 -13.05 -6.62
N ARG A 5 -11.28 -12.49 -6.92
CA ARG A 5 -11.73 -12.28 -8.30
C ARG A 5 -12.24 -10.85 -8.47
N SER A 6 -11.40 -9.87 -8.14
CA SER A 6 -11.73 -8.46 -8.41
C SER A 6 -11.01 -7.98 -9.65
N SER A 7 -11.81 -7.56 -10.61
CA SER A 7 -11.46 -6.75 -11.76
C SER A 7 -10.54 -5.59 -11.36
N LYS A 8 -9.22 -5.83 -11.46
CA LYS A 8 -8.10 -4.87 -11.42
C LYS A 8 -8.32 -3.64 -10.51
N ASP A 9 -8.21 -3.82 -9.20
CA ASP A 9 -7.92 -2.70 -8.29
C ASP A 9 -6.68 -1.95 -8.80
N PRO A 10 -6.80 -0.67 -9.20
CA PRO A 10 -5.69 0.07 -9.80
C PRO A 10 -4.54 0.26 -8.81
N CYS A 11 -4.83 0.28 -7.51
CA CYS A 11 -3.86 0.49 -6.45
C CYS A 11 -3.24 -0.78 -5.86
N LYS A 12 -3.80 -1.95 -6.18
CA LYS A 12 -3.29 -3.24 -5.71
C LYS A 12 -1.86 -3.53 -6.19
N LYS A 13 -1.49 -3.04 -7.38
CA LYS A 13 -0.12 -3.17 -7.91
C LYS A 13 0.91 -2.45 -7.01
N TYR A 14 0.56 -1.29 -6.48
CA TYR A 14 1.43 -0.52 -5.58
C TYR A 14 1.47 -1.15 -4.19
N ALA A 15 0.34 -1.66 -3.69
CA ALA A 15 0.30 -2.42 -2.44
C ALA A 15 1.24 -3.63 -2.47
N CYS A 16 1.20 -4.42 -3.55
CA CYS A 16 2.13 -5.53 -3.74
C CYS A 16 3.59 -5.08 -3.83
N LEU A 17 3.84 -3.93 -4.47
CA LEU A 17 5.20 -3.39 -4.62
C LEU A 17 5.80 -2.98 -3.27
N ILE A 18 5.00 -2.37 -2.39
CA ILE A 18 5.40 -2.06 -1.01
C ILE A 18 5.71 -3.34 -0.23
N GLN A 19 4.84 -4.34 -0.31
CA GLN A 19 5.06 -5.63 0.37
C GLN A 19 6.35 -6.33 -0.09
N THR A 20 6.65 -6.31 -1.39
CA THR A 20 7.91 -6.84 -1.92
C THR A 20 9.10 -6.01 -1.46
N CYS A 21 9.00 -4.69 -1.54
CA CYS A 21 10.06 -3.80 -1.10
C CYS A 21 10.39 -4.02 0.38
N LEU A 22 9.38 -4.10 1.25
CA LEU A 22 9.58 -4.37 2.67
C LEU A 22 10.28 -5.72 2.88
N LYS A 23 9.82 -6.79 2.23
CA LYS A 23 10.47 -8.11 2.35
C LYS A 23 11.93 -8.10 1.89
N SER A 24 12.24 -7.37 0.83
CA SER A 24 13.61 -7.24 0.31
C SER A 24 14.51 -6.32 1.17
N ASN A 25 13.93 -5.37 1.89
CA ASN A 25 14.66 -4.38 2.69
C ASN A 25 14.54 -4.64 4.21
N ASN A 26 14.28 -5.88 4.65
CA ASN A 26 14.11 -6.22 6.07
C ASN A 26 13.06 -5.37 6.79
N PHE A 27 11.94 -5.11 6.10
CA PHE A 27 10.84 -4.27 6.56
C PHE A 27 11.24 -2.80 6.82
N ASN A 28 12.30 -2.33 6.19
CA ASN A 28 12.66 -0.91 6.22
C ASN A 28 11.70 -0.08 5.36
N GLU A 29 10.75 0.57 6.02
CA GLU A 29 9.75 1.44 5.39
C GLU A 29 10.37 2.68 4.73
N GLU A 30 11.47 3.23 5.27
CA GLU A 30 12.14 4.41 4.72
C GLU A 30 12.70 4.10 3.32
N ALA A 31 13.29 2.92 3.15
CA ALA A 31 13.76 2.44 1.85
C ALA A 31 12.61 2.28 0.84
N CYS A 32 11.38 2.07 1.32
CA CYS A 32 10.18 1.87 0.52
C CYS A 32 9.29 3.12 0.42
N ALA A 33 9.78 4.29 0.86
CA ALA A 33 9.02 5.54 0.84
C ALA A 33 8.50 5.89 -0.56
N TYR A 34 9.28 5.60 -1.61
CA TYR A 34 8.86 5.81 -3.01
C TYR A 34 7.61 5.00 -3.38
N ALA A 35 7.56 3.73 -2.96
CA ALA A 35 6.44 2.84 -3.25
C ALA A 35 5.18 3.23 -2.47
N ILE A 36 5.38 3.72 -1.24
CA ILE A 36 4.32 4.25 -0.39
C ILE A 36 3.72 5.53 -0.98
N ASP A 37 4.55 6.42 -1.50
CA ASP A 37 4.10 7.65 -2.15
C ASP A 37 3.30 7.36 -3.42
N ASP A 38 3.78 6.44 -4.26
CA ASP A 38 3.04 5.94 -5.43
C ASP A 38 1.66 5.38 -5.06
N MET A 39 1.58 4.64 -3.94
CA MET A 39 0.30 4.11 -3.48
C MET A 39 -0.61 5.21 -2.92
N LYS A 40 -0.06 6.21 -2.22
CA LYS A 40 -0.82 7.38 -1.77
C LYS A 40 -1.40 8.14 -2.95
N ASP A 41 -0.64 8.36 -4.02
CA ASP A 41 -1.12 9.04 -5.22
C ASP A 41 -2.22 8.24 -5.92
N CYS A 42 -2.01 6.92 -6.04
CA CYS A 42 -3.04 6.03 -6.55
C CYS A 42 -4.32 6.11 -5.73
N CYS A 43 -4.20 6.10 -4.40
CA CYS A 43 -5.35 6.20 -3.52
C CYS A 43 -6.01 7.56 -3.56
N ARG A 44 -5.28 8.67 -3.76
CA ARG A 44 -5.90 9.99 -3.99
C ARG A 44 -6.79 9.98 -5.24
N THR A 45 -6.34 9.31 -6.30
CA THR A 45 -7.05 9.27 -7.58
C THR A 45 -8.18 8.24 -7.59
N TRP A 46 -7.98 7.07 -6.98
CA TRP A 46 -8.86 5.91 -7.08
C TRP A 46 -9.48 5.49 -5.75
N ASN A 47 -9.48 6.35 -4.72
CA ASN A 47 -10.05 6.05 -3.39
C ASN A 47 -11.48 5.48 -3.49
N PHE A 48 -12.28 6.06 -4.38
CA PHE A 48 -13.68 5.69 -4.59
C PHE A 48 -13.89 4.33 -5.26
N ARG A 49 -12.83 3.75 -5.83
CA ARG A 49 -12.87 2.52 -6.64
C ARG A 49 -11.94 1.44 -6.13
N SER A 50 -11.13 1.71 -5.10
CA SER A 50 -10.15 0.76 -4.59
C SER A 50 -10.33 0.51 -3.10
N ASP A 51 -10.91 -0.64 -2.76
CA ASP A 51 -11.03 -1.12 -1.38
C ASP A 51 -9.66 -1.30 -0.70
N CYS A 52 -8.61 -1.56 -1.50
CA CYS A 52 -7.25 -1.70 -0.99
C CYS A 52 -6.70 -0.41 -0.37
N CYS A 53 -7.20 0.76 -0.78
CA CYS A 53 -6.75 2.04 -0.27
C CYS A 53 -7.19 2.28 1.17
N ASP A 54 -8.39 1.85 1.53
CA ASP A 54 -8.91 2.00 2.88
C ASP A 54 -8.09 1.18 3.89
N GLY A 55 -7.78 -0.09 3.56
CA GLY A 55 -6.88 -0.91 4.38
C GLY A 55 -5.48 -0.33 4.47
N PHE A 56 -4.93 0.15 3.35
CA PHE A 56 -3.60 0.75 3.31
C PHE A 56 -3.47 2.05 4.10
N LEU A 57 -4.47 2.94 4.03
CA LEU A 57 -4.47 4.19 4.79
C LEU A 57 -4.60 3.94 6.30
N ARG A 58 -5.25 2.83 6.70
CA ARG A 58 -5.31 2.39 8.10
C ARG A 58 -4.02 1.72 8.56
N GLU A 59 -3.45 0.84 7.75
CA GLU A 59 -2.25 0.05 8.10
C GLU A 59 -0.95 0.86 8.01
N LEU A 60 -0.79 1.69 6.96
CA LEU A 60 0.26 2.70 6.88
C LEU A 60 -0.17 4.05 7.46
N GLY A 61 -1.19 4.04 8.32
CA GLY A 61 -1.52 5.17 9.17
C GLY A 61 -0.31 5.50 10.03
N PHE A 62 0.58 6.34 9.47
CA PHE A 62 1.69 7.05 10.08
C PHE A 62 1.91 6.63 11.52
N LYS A 63 2.58 5.50 11.75
CA LYS A 63 3.29 5.35 13.01
C LYS A 63 4.39 6.40 12.96
N SER A 64 4.06 7.57 13.50
CA SER A 64 5.06 8.45 14.08
C SER A 64 6.08 7.53 14.77
N GLN A 65 7.33 7.63 14.37
CA GLN A 65 8.44 6.90 14.98
C GLN A 65 8.31 7.01 16.51
N ASN A 66 7.86 5.94 17.16
CA ASN A 66 8.16 5.59 18.55
C ASN A 66 7.57 4.22 18.87
N GLN A 67 8.36 3.17 18.68
CA GLN A 67 8.86 2.33 19.78
C GLN A 67 9.75 1.21 19.20
#